data_AF-A0A821C7N2-F1
#
_entry.id   AF-A0A821C7N2-F1
#
_cell.length_a   1.000
_cell.length_b   1.000
_cell.length_c   1.000
_cell.angle_alpha   90.00
_cell.angle_beta   90.00
_cell.angle_gamma   90.00
#
_symmetry.space_group_name_H-M   'P 1'
#
loop_
_entity.id
_entity.type
_entity.pdbx_description
1 polymer ?
#
loop_
_entity_poly.entity_id
_entity_poly.type
_entity_poly.pdbx_seq_one_letter_code
_entity_poly.pdbx_strand_id
1 'polypeptide(L)'
;MHELLLFLFCFVFFYFHDSNQLIHEDKSYRKLRKNSDFNQISYNQISKLILEDRPLLCPRMPNIKVFGGSSHPELTKLICTRLGLEPGRVITKKFSNRETSVEINESVRGEDVFIVQSGCGEINDNLMELLIMISACKISSASRVTAVIPCFPYARQDRKDKSRAPISAKLVANMLSVAGADHIITMDLHASQIQVFTFFFY
;
A
#
# COMPACT_ATOMS: atom_id res chain seq x y z
N MET A 1 -5.84 15.32 -5.55
CA MET A 1 -5.74 14.37 -4.42
C MET A 1 -6.77 13.25 -4.47
N HIS A 2 -8.08 13.53 -4.42
CA HIS A 2 -9.11 12.48 -4.41
C HIS A 2 -9.03 11.56 -5.65
N GLU A 3 -8.73 12.12 -6.82
CA GLU A 3 -8.52 11.34 -8.06
C GLU A 3 -7.24 10.50 -8.03
N LEU A 4 -6.16 10.98 -7.41
CA LEU A 4 -4.91 10.21 -7.29
C LEU A 4 -5.08 9.04 -6.31
N LEU A 5 -5.81 9.27 -5.21
CA LEU A 5 -6.21 8.22 -4.28
C LEU A 5 -7.09 7.16 -4.96
N LEU A 6 -8.08 7.57 -5.76
CA LEU A 6 -8.91 6.66 -6.56
C LEU A 6 -8.09 5.92 -7.61
N PHE A 7 -7.13 6.59 -8.25
CA PHE A 7 -6.27 6.01 -9.26
C PHE A 7 -5.33 4.95 -8.67
N LEU A 8 -4.62 5.27 -7.58
CA LEU A 8 -3.81 4.33 -6.82
C LEU A 8 -4.66 3.14 -6.36
N PHE A 9 -5.88 3.38 -5.88
CA PHE A 9 -6.81 2.31 -5.53
C PHE A 9 -7.11 1.38 -6.71
N CYS A 10 -7.55 1.92 -7.85
CA CYS A 10 -7.86 1.11 -9.03
C CYS A 10 -6.62 0.35 -9.52
N PHE A 11 -5.46 1.01 -9.54
CA PHE A 11 -4.24 0.41 -10.06
C PHE A 11 -3.75 -0.76 -9.19
N VAL A 12 -3.73 -0.58 -7.86
CA VAL A 12 -3.33 -1.64 -6.92
C VAL A 12 -4.32 -2.82 -6.97
N PHE A 13 -5.62 -2.53 -7.13
CA PHE A 13 -6.67 -3.54 -7.29
C PHE A 13 -6.50 -4.39 -8.55
N PHE A 14 -6.30 -3.75 -9.70
CA PHE A 14 -6.11 -4.45 -10.97
C PHE A 14 -4.77 -5.20 -11.02
N TYR A 15 -3.69 -4.62 -10.47
CA TYR A 15 -2.40 -5.28 -10.44
C TYR A 15 -2.46 -6.62 -9.71
N PHE A 16 -3.11 -6.69 -8.54
CA PHE A 16 -3.26 -7.95 -7.81
C PHE A 16 -4.28 -8.91 -8.42
N HIS A 17 -5.22 -8.40 -9.22
CA HIS A 17 -6.16 -9.25 -9.97
C HIS A 17 -5.50 -9.91 -11.19
N ASP A 18 -4.61 -9.22 -11.90
CA ASP A 18 -3.85 -9.77 -13.05
C ASP A 18 -2.61 -10.58 -12.62
N SER A 19 -1.95 -10.17 -11.54
CA SER A 19 -0.74 -10.82 -11.03
C SER A 19 -1.07 -12.08 -10.23
N ASN A 20 -1.44 -13.14 -10.93
CA ASN A 20 -1.67 -14.50 -10.41
C ASN A 20 -0.42 -15.18 -9.77
N GLN A 21 0.62 -14.45 -9.37
CA GLN A 21 1.92 -15.04 -9.00
C GLN A 21 2.24 -15.13 -7.50
N LEU A 22 1.48 -14.54 -6.57
CA LEU A 22 1.76 -14.67 -5.12
C LEU A 22 0.56 -15.12 -4.27
N ILE A 23 -0.47 -15.67 -4.92
CA ILE A 23 -1.75 -16.07 -4.31
C ILE A 23 -1.84 -17.60 -4.10
N HIS A 24 -0.73 -18.32 -4.25
CA HIS A 24 -0.78 -19.79 -4.33
C HIS A 24 -0.84 -20.53 -2.98
N GLU A 25 -0.58 -19.90 -1.84
CA GLU A 25 -0.54 -20.60 -0.55
C GLU A 25 -1.81 -20.47 0.31
N ASP A 26 -2.79 -19.67 -0.10
CA ASP A 26 -3.83 -19.25 0.85
C ASP A 26 -5.24 -19.77 0.49
N LYS A 27 -5.71 -20.77 1.24
CA LYS A 27 -6.98 -21.50 1.03
C LYS A 27 -8.23 -20.59 1.04
N SER A 28 -8.14 -19.38 1.59
CA SER A 28 -9.24 -18.38 1.58
C SER A 28 -9.60 -17.90 0.17
N TYR A 29 -8.65 -17.84 -0.77
CA TYR A 29 -8.91 -17.42 -2.17
C TYR A 29 -9.82 -18.39 -2.92
N ARG A 30 -9.77 -19.69 -2.59
CA ARG A 30 -10.61 -20.72 -3.24
C ARG A 30 -12.10 -20.53 -2.93
N LYS A 31 -12.43 -19.85 -1.84
CA LYS A 31 -13.81 -19.61 -1.38
C LYS A 31 -14.42 -18.36 -2.03
N LEU A 32 -13.61 -17.32 -2.27
CA LEU A 32 -14.00 -16.14 -3.05
C LEU A 32 -14.25 -16.47 -4.54
N ARG A 33 -13.56 -17.48 -5.08
CA ARG A 33 -13.76 -17.97 -6.46
C ARG A 33 -15.14 -18.60 -6.73
N LYS A 34 -15.90 -18.95 -5.68
CA LYS A 34 -17.23 -19.60 -5.82
C LYS A 34 -18.42 -18.65 -5.63
N ASN A 35 -18.18 -17.39 -5.24
CA ASN A 35 -19.23 -16.40 -4.96
C ASN A 35 -19.14 -15.16 -5.88
N SER A 36 -18.64 -15.33 -7.10
CA SER A 36 -18.56 -14.24 -8.08
C SER A 36 -19.78 -14.24 -9.02
N ASP A 37 -20.94 -13.91 -8.47
CA ASP A 37 -22.10 -13.42 -9.25
C ASP A 37 -22.12 -11.88 -9.36
N PHE A 38 -21.04 -11.21 -8.96
CA PHE A 38 -20.90 -9.76 -9.09
C PHE A 38 -20.25 -9.36 -10.43
N ASN A 39 -21.14 -9.23 -11.42
CA ASN A 39 -21.12 -8.30 -12.55
C ASN A 39 -19.85 -8.20 -13.43
N GLN A 40 -19.91 -9.00 -14.49
CA GLN A 40 -19.20 -8.91 -15.77
C GLN A 40 -19.32 -7.54 -16.50
N ILE A 41 -20.08 -6.58 -15.97
CA ILE A 41 -20.43 -5.31 -16.63
C ILE A 41 -19.43 -4.16 -16.36
N SER A 42 -18.60 -4.22 -15.31
CA SER A 42 -17.55 -3.19 -15.09
C SER A 42 -16.17 -3.55 -15.66
N TYR A 43 -15.88 -4.84 -15.90
CA TYR A 43 -14.55 -5.27 -16.36
C TYR A 43 -14.22 -4.74 -17.74
N ASN A 44 -15.15 -4.78 -18.70
CA ASN A 44 -14.86 -4.35 -20.08
C ASN A 44 -14.76 -2.82 -20.24
N GLN A 45 -15.35 -2.08 -19.31
CA GLN A 45 -15.36 -0.61 -19.34
C GLN A 45 -14.14 -0.04 -18.59
N ILE A 46 -13.70 -0.69 -17.52
CA ILE A 46 -12.49 -0.34 -16.77
C ILE A 46 -11.24 -0.95 -17.40
N SER A 47 -11.32 -2.16 -18.00
CA SER A 47 -10.22 -2.72 -18.80
C SER A 47 -9.91 -1.83 -19.99
N LYS A 48 -10.91 -1.20 -20.62
CA LYS A 48 -10.69 -0.17 -21.65
C LYS A 48 -9.98 1.07 -21.13
N LEU A 49 -10.22 1.48 -19.88
CA LEU A 49 -9.52 2.61 -19.23
C LEU A 49 -8.07 2.26 -18.83
N ILE A 50 -7.75 0.97 -18.66
CA ILE A 50 -6.43 0.46 -18.26
C ILE A 50 -5.58 0.00 -19.47
N LEU A 51 -6.24 -0.47 -20.54
CA LEU A 51 -5.65 -0.94 -21.81
C LEU A 51 -5.48 0.16 -22.86
N GLU A 52 -6.10 1.34 -22.70
CA GLU A 52 -5.63 2.51 -23.43
C GLU A 52 -4.29 2.92 -22.79
N ASP A 53 -3.19 2.60 -23.47
CA ASP A 53 -1.80 3.05 -23.25
C ASP A 53 -1.64 4.59 -23.35
N ARG A 54 -2.60 5.34 -22.81
CA ARG A 54 -2.47 6.77 -22.65
C ARG A 54 -1.85 6.99 -21.28
N PRO A 55 -0.61 7.52 -21.18
CA PRO A 55 -0.17 8.08 -19.92
C PRO A 55 -1.28 9.06 -19.53
N LEU A 56 -1.85 8.88 -18.34
CA LEU A 56 -2.73 9.91 -17.81
C LEU A 56 -1.85 11.16 -17.76
N LEU A 57 -2.06 12.07 -18.70
CA LEU A 57 -1.63 13.46 -18.61
C LEU A 57 -2.45 14.09 -17.49
N CYS A 58 -2.37 13.53 -16.28
CA CYS A 58 -2.79 14.23 -15.09
C CYS A 58 -1.92 15.48 -15.02
N PRO A 59 -2.52 16.68 -14.83
CA PRO A 59 -1.75 17.91 -14.71
C PRO A 59 -0.67 17.66 -13.67
N ARG A 60 0.60 17.97 -13.98
CA ARG A 60 1.73 17.86 -13.05
C ARG A 60 1.23 18.19 -11.66
N MET A 61 1.04 17.18 -10.80
CA MET A 61 0.66 17.42 -9.43
C MET A 61 1.93 17.93 -8.79
N PRO A 62 2.04 19.26 -8.54
CA PRO A 62 3.26 19.77 -7.99
C PRO A 62 3.38 19.14 -6.59
N ASN A 63 4.54 18.57 -6.33
CA ASN A 63 4.98 18.14 -5.01
C ASN A 63 4.50 16.75 -4.52
N ILE A 64 4.47 15.74 -5.41
CA ILE A 64 4.23 14.34 -5.03
C ILE A 64 5.53 13.53 -5.09
N LYS A 65 5.79 12.75 -4.04
CA LYS A 65 6.90 11.79 -3.97
C LYS A 65 6.38 10.39 -3.67
N VAL A 66 6.88 9.40 -4.40
CA VAL A 66 6.51 7.99 -4.21
C VAL A 66 7.76 7.20 -3.84
N PHE A 67 7.77 6.60 -2.67
CA PHE A 67 8.83 5.69 -2.22
C PHE A 67 8.34 4.25 -2.21
N GLY A 68 9.23 3.32 -2.55
CA GLY A 68 8.98 1.89 -2.47
C GLY A 68 9.84 1.25 -1.39
N GLY A 69 9.25 0.39 -0.57
CA GLY A 69 10.00 -0.49 0.31
C GLY A 69 10.59 -1.70 -0.43
N SER A 70 11.24 -2.58 0.33
CA SER A 70 11.91 -3.78 -0.14
C SER A 70 10.95 -4.92 -0.54
N SER A 71 9.68 -4.87 -0.15
CA SER A 71 8.74 -5.96 -0.43
C SER A 71 8.47 -6.15 -1.93
N HIS A 72 8.12 -5.08 -2.65
CA HIS A 72 7.72 -5.10 -4.07
C HIS A 72 8.20 -3.83 -4.79
N PRO A 73 9.50 -3.72 -5.12
CA PRO A 73 10.02 -2.58 -5.86
C PRO A 73 9.42 -2.46 -7.27
N GLU A 74 9.01 -3.57 -7.88
CA GLU A 74 8.36 -3.59 -9.20
C GLU A 74 7.01 -2.89 -9.19
N LEU A 75 6.19 -3.13 -8.16
CA LEU A 75 4.89 -2.46 -8.00
C LEU A 75 5.08 -0.94 -7.91
N THR A 76 6.08 -0.50 -7.15
CA THR A 76 6.41 0.93 -7.03
C THR A 76 6.78 1.53 -8.39
N LYS A 77 7.63 0.84 -9.17
CA LYS A 77 8.00 1.28 -10.52
C LYS A 77 6.79 1.40 -11.43
N LEU A 78 5.90 0.41 -11.43
CA LEU A 78 4.70 0.42 -12.26
C LEU A 78 3.75 1.58 -11.90
N ILE A 79 3.56 1.84 -10.61
CA ILE A 79 2.79 3.01 -10.13
C ILE A 79 3.44 4.30 -10.65
N CYS A 80 4.76 4.45 -10.47
CA CYS A 80 5.51 5.61 -10.94
C CYS A 80 5.42 5.81 -12.45
N THR A 81 5.63 4.76 -13.25
CA THR A 81 5.53 4.80 -14.71
C THR A 81 4.15 5.27 -15.17
N ARG A 82 3.08 4.80 -14.51
CA ARG A 82 1.70 5.18 -14.83
C ARG A 82 1.37 6.61 -14.44
N LEU A 83 1.95 7.10 -13.35
CA LEU A 83 1.83 8.49 -12.91
C LEU A 83 2.77 9.45 -13.67
N GLY A 84 3.68 8.93 -14.49
CA GLY A 84 4.72 9.74 -15.15
C GLY A 84 5.72 10.36 -14.16
N LEU A 85 5.96 9.68 -13.03
CA LEU A 85 6.88 10.11 -11.97
C LEU A 85 8.09 9.18 -11.89
N GLU A 86 9.19 9.68 -11.34
CA GLU A 86 10.35 8.86 -10.98
C GLU A 86 10.18 8.35 -9.52
N PRO A 87 10.51 7.08 -9.23
CA PRO A 87 10.50 6.57 -7.87
C PRO A 87 11.53 7.30 -7.02
N GLY A 88 11.16 7.58 -5.78
CA GLY A 88 12.00 8.26 -4.82
C GLY A 88 13.24 7.46 -4.42
N ARG A 89 14.33 8.17 -4.12
CA ARG A 89 15.61 7.60 -3.70
C ARG A 89 15.58 7.27 -2.21
N VAL A 90 15.35 6.00 -1.92
CA VAL A 90 15.49 5.43 -0.58
C VAL A 90 16.60 4.38 -0.57
N ILE A 91 17.40 4.38 0.49
CA ILE A 91 18.39 3.34 0.76
C ILE A 91 17.90 2.52 1.94
N THR A 92 17.55 1.26 1.69
CA THR A 92 17.19 0.27 2.71
C THR A 92 18.36 -0.68 2.91
N LYS A 93 18.88 -0.76 4.13
CA LYS A 93 19.98 -1.66 4.51
C LYS A 93 19.58 -2.49 5.72
N LYS A 94 20.07 -3.72 5.81
CA LYS A 94 20.03 -4.50 7.06
C LYS A 94 21.41 -4.52 7.69
N PHE A 95 21.49 -4.15 8.96
CA PHE A 95 22.71 -4.25 9.75
C PHE A 95 23.04 -5.73 10.05
N SER A 96 24.25 -6.01 10.53
CA SER A 96 24.71 -7.37 10.86
C SER A 96 23.86 -8.04 11.96
N ASN A 97 23.25 -7.25 12.83
CA ASN A 97 22.28 -7.68 13.85
C ASN A 97 20.84 -7.86 13.32
N ARG A 98 20.63 -7.71 12.00
CA ARG A 98 19.32 -7.75 11.29
C ARG A 98 18.39 -6.57 11.55
N GLU A 99 18.85 -5.51 12.21
CA GLU A 99 18.08 -4.27 12.30
C GLU A 99 17.93 -3.63 10.92
N THR A 100 16.74 -3.10 10.65
CA THR A 100 16.45 -2.41 9.40
C THR A 100 16.82 -0.94 9.52
N SER A 101 17.64 -0.46 8.58
CA SER A 101 18.02 0.94 8.45
C SER A 101 17.46 1.50 7.15
N VAL A 102 16.86 2.68 7.23
CA VAL A 102 16.25 3.36 6.09
C VAL A 102 16.75 4.79 6.05
N GLU A 103 17.27 5.20 4.90
CA GLU A 103 17.75 6.56 4.65
C GLU A 103 17.06 7.14 3.41
N ILE A 104 16.34 8.26 3.59
CA ILE A 104 15.72 9.01 2.49
C ILE A 104 16.78 9.95 1.89
N ASN A 105 17.14 9.73 0.63
CA ASN A 105 18.21 10.45 -0.07
C ASN A 105 17.68 11.55 -1.01
N GLU A 106 16.56 12.16 -0.63
CA GLU A 106 15.99 13.31 -1.30
C GLU A 106 15.19 14.18 -0.33
N SER A 107 14.97 15.44 -0.71
CA SER A 107 14.14 16.33 0.09
C SER A 107 12.66 15.97 -0.09
N VAL A 108 11.96 15.78 1.04
CA VAL A 108 10.51 15.53 1.12
C VAL A 108 9.76 16.67 1.80
N ARG A 109 10.43 17.81 2.04
CA ARG A 109 9.88 18.91 2.86
C ARG A 109 8.70 19.58 2.15
N GLY A 110 7.54 19.60 2.80
CA GLY A 110 6.33 20.20 2.24
C GLY A 110 5.70 19.40 1.09
N GLU A 111 6.22 18.20 0.81
CA GLU A 111 5.74 17.31 -0.24
C GLU A 111 4.67 16.34 0.29
N ASP A 112 3.79 15.89 -0.60
CA ASP A 112 2.86 14.79 -0.34
C ASP A 112 3.56 13.46 -0.68
N VAL A 113 3.84 12.67 0.36
CA VAL A 113 4.63 11.44 0.27
C VAL A 113 3.73 10.21 0.27
N PHE A 114 3.97 9.30 -0.67
CA PHE A 114 3.33 8.00 -0.76
C PHE A 114 4.37 6.92 -0.54
N ILE A 115 4.17 6.05 0.44
CA ILE A 115 5.07 4.93 0.73
C ILE A 115 4.36 3.64 0.37
N VAL A 116 4.89 2.92 -0.62
CA VAL A 116 4.35 1.65 -1.10
C VAL A 116 5.11 0.51 -0.42
N GLN A 117 4.40 -0.26 0.40
CA GLN A 117 4.94 -1.46 1.04
C GLN A 117 3.84 -2.50 1.24
N SER A 118 4.14 -3.77 0.97
CA SER A 118 3.20 -4.88 1.18
C SER A 118 3.67 -5.82 2.30
N GLY A 119 2.72 -6.36 3.08
CA GLY A 119 2.96 -7.38 4.09
C GLY A 119 3.04 -8.80 3.54
N CYS A 120 3.82 -9.04 2.48
CA CYS A 120 4.05 -10.38 1.90
C CYS A 120 5.48 -10.86 2.19
N GLY A 121 5.67 -12.14 2.51
CA GLY A 121 6.98 -12.71 2.88
C GLY A 121 7.33 -12.43 4.34
N GLU A 122 8.43 -11.71 4.59
CA GLU A 122 8.87 -11.29 5.94
C GLU A 122 8.00 -10.15 6.48
N ILE A 123 6.79 -10.49 6.94
CA ILE A 123 5.74 -9.52 7.33
C ILE A 123 6.24 -8.50 8.36
N ASN A 124 6.97 -8.96 9.37
CA ASN A 124 7.44 -8.10 10.46
C ASN A 124 8.54 -7.14 10.01
N ASP A 125 9.48 -7.63 9.20
CA ASP A 125 10.57 -6.80 8.68
C ASP A 125 10.00 -5.72 7.73
N ASN A 126 9.07 -6.09 6.86
CA ASN A 126 8.42 -5.14 5.95
C ASN A 126 7.59 -4.10 6.71
N LEU A 127 6.91 -4.51 7.78
CA LEU A 127 6.16 -3.60 8.66
C LEU A 127 7.10 -2.64 9.38
N MET A 128 8.21 -3.13 9.94
CA MET A 128 9.19 -2.28 10.61
C MET A 128 9.85 -1.30 9.63
N GLU A 129 10.21 -1.77 8.44
CA GLU A 129 10.74 -0.90 7.38
C GLU A 129 9.76 0.21 7.02
N LEU A 130 8.47 -0.11 6.86
CA LEU A 130 7.42 0.89 6.59
C LEU A 130 7.29 1.92 7.71
N LEU A 131 7.28 1.49 8.97
CA LEU A 131 7.19 2.39 10.12
C LEU A 131 8.39 3.34 10.19
N ILE A 132 9.60 2.83 9.93
CA ILE A 132 10.82 3.65 9.91
C ILE A 132 10.77 4.63 8.74
N MET A 133 10.32 4.23 7.54
CA MET A 133 10.13 5.12 6.40
C MET A 133 9.14 6.25 6.70
N ILE A 134 7.98 5.94 7.30
CA ILE A 134 6.98 6.93 7.68
C ILE A 134 7.57 7.92 8.67
N SER A 135 8.24 7.42 9.73
CA SER A 135 8.87 8.25 10.74
C SER A 135 9.96 9.15 10.14
N ALA A 136 10.78 8.63 9.23
CA ALA A 136 11.81 9.40 8.54
C ALA A 136 11.20 10.52 7.68
N CYS A 137 10.10 10.25 6.97
CA CYS A 137 9.38 11.25 6.19
C CYS A 137 8.80 12.35 7.08
N LYS A 138 8.21 11.96 8.23
CA LYS A 138 7.58 12.89 9.16
C LYS A 138 8.62 13.82 9.81
N ILE A 139 9.74 13.28 10.27
CA ILE A 139 10.87 14.05 10.82
C ILE A 139 11.44 15.00 9.75
N SER A 140 11.49 14.56 8.49
CA SER A 140 11.94 15.37 7.35
C SER A 140 10.93 16.46 6.91
N SER A 141 9.88 16.70 7.70
CA SER A 141 8.86 17.73 7.45
C SER A 141 8.05 17.52 6.16
N ALA A 142 7.74 16.26 5.84
CA ALA A 142 6.73 15.97 4.81
C ALA A 142 5.38 16.62 5.19
N SER A 143 4.70 17.18 4.19
CA SER A 143 3.37 17.80 4.38
C SER A 143 2.38 16.72 4.83
N ARG A 144 2.35 15.61 4.08
CA ARG A 144 1.48 14.47 4.33
C ARG A 144 2.19 13.16 4.00
N VAL A 145 1.94 12.13 4.79
CA VAL A 145 2.46 10.78 4.57
C VAL A 145 1.30 9.82 4.39
N THR A 146 1.20 9.22 3.21
CA THR A 146 0.20 8.21 2.84
C THR A 146 0.87 6.85 2.71
N ALA A 147 0.49 5.90 3.56
CA ALA A 147 0.96 4.53 3.47
C ALA A 147 0.05 3.73 2.52
N VAL A 148 0.61 3.22 1.44
CA VAL A 148 -0.05 2.34 0.47
C VAL A 148 0.34 0.90 0.79
N ILE A 149 -0.62 0.16 1.35
CA ILE A 149 -0.43 -1.18 1.89
C ILE A 149 -1.37 -2.16 1.17
N PRO A 150 -0.97 -2.72 0.01
CA PRO A 150 -1.82 -3.62 -0.76
C PRO A 150 -2.31 -4.83 0.04
N CYS A 151 -1.42 -5.45 0.81
CA CYS A 151 -1.73 -6.54 1.75
C CYS A 151 -1.49 -6.06 3.17
N PHE A 152 -2.58 -5.81 3.92
CA PHE A 152 -2.47 -5.30 5.29
C PHE A 152 -1.90 -6.38 6.24
N PRO A 153 -0.79 -6.10 6.95
CA PRO A 153 -0.18 -7.08 7.83
C PRO A 153 -1.11 -7.37 9.01
N TYR A 154 -1.19 -8.64 9.40
CA TYR A 154 -2.06 -9.13 10.48
C TYR A 154 -3.57 -8.94 10.30
N ALA A 155 -4.06 -8.66 9.08
CA ALA A 155 -5.47 -8.42 8.80
C ALA A 155 -6.44 -9.53 9.27
N ARG A 156 -5.97 -10.78 9.38
CA ARG A 156 -6.77 -11.93 9.85
C ARG A 156 -7.11 -11.89 11.34
N GLN A 157 -6.42 -11.05 12.11
CA GLN A 157 -6.57 -10.91 13.56
C GLN A 157 -7.27 -9.58 13.87
N ASP A 158 -8.38 -9.35 13.18
CA ASP A 158 -9.23 -8.14 13.24
C ASP A 158 -10.30 -8.22 14.35
N ARG A 159 -10.66 -9.43 14.79
CA ARG A 159 -11.66 -9.67 15.83
C ARG A 159 -11.14 -10.55 16.96
N LYS A 160 -11.84 -10.47 18.09
CA LYS A 160 -11.55 -11.27 19.28
C LYS A 160 -12.12 -12.68 19.12
N ASP A 161 -11.32 -13.61 18.63
CA ASP A 161 -11.75 -15.01 18.46
C ASP A 161 -11.75 -15.82 19.77
N LYS A 162 -10.93 -15.45 20.76
CA LYS A 162 -10.83 -16.14 22.05
C LYS A 162 -10.74 -15.14 23.21
N SER A 163 -11.12 -15.57 24.41
CA SER A 163 -10.86 -14.79 25.63
C SER A 163 -9.34 -14.55 25.77
N ARG A 164 -8.93 -13.29 25.97
CA ARG A 164 -7.54 -12.80 26.03
C ARG A 164 -6.72 -12.89 24.73
N ALA A 165 -7.35 -13.09 23.57
CA ALA A 165 -6.64 -12.96 22.28
C ALA A 165 -6.37 -11.48 21.94
N PRO A 166 -5.20 -11.13 21.39
CA PRO A 166 -4.91 -9.78 20.91
C PRO A 166 -5.67 -9.48 19.60
N ILE A 167 -5.95 -8.20 19.37
CA ILE A 167 -6.44 -7.71 18.08
C ILE A 167 -5.25 -7.07 17.35
N SER A 168 -4.43 -7.91 16.71
CA SER A 168 -3.16 -7.49 16.12
C SER A 168 -3.33 -6.51 14.97
N ALA A 169 -4.40 -6.62 14.18
CA ALA A 169 -4.68 -5.65 13.12
C ALA A 169 -4.88 -4.22 13.69
N LYS A 170 -5.54 -4.10 14.85
CA LYS A 170 -5.71 -2.82 15.54
C LYS A 170 -4.40 -2.29 16.11
N LEU A 171 -3.55 -3.17 16.63
CA LEU A 171 -2.21 -2.79 17.10
C LEU A 171 -1.38 -2.20 15.95
N VAL A 172 -1.36 -2.84 14.79
CA VAL A 172 -0.67 -2.36 13.59
C VAL A 172 -1.21 -1.00 13.14
N ALA A 173 -2.53 -0.84 13.08
CA ALA A 173 -3.14 0.45 12.71
C ALA A 173 -2.72 1.57 13.68
N ASN A 174 -2.67 1.29 14.98
CA ASN A 174 -2.20 2.25 15.97
C ASN A 174 -0.71 2.57 15.80
N MET A 175 0.14 1.58 15.48
CA MET A 175 1.56 1.82 15.22
C MET A 175 1.78 2.73 14.00
N LEU A 176 1.03 2.51 12.92
CA LEU A 176 1.08 3.36 11.72
C LEU A 176 0.64 4.81 12.02
N SER A 177 -0.41 4.96 12.82
CA SER A 177 -0.86 6.28 13.30
C SER A 177 0.22 6.99 14.10
N VAL A 178 0.79 6.30 15.10
CA VAL A 178 1.82 6.87 15.99
C VAL A 178 3.11 7.18 15.24
N ALA A 179 3.47 6.38 14.22
CA ALA A 179 4.61 6.66 13.35
C ALA A 179 4.44 7.94 12.52
N GLY A 180 3.20 8.44 12.36
CA GLY A 180 2.89 9.68 11.66
C GLY A 180 2.29 9.50 10.26
N ALA A 181 1.65 8.36 9.99
CA ALA A 181 0.87 8.18 8.76
C ALA A 181 -0.45 8.96 8.86
N ASP A 182 -0.66 9.90 7.93
CA ASP A 182 -1.89 10.69 7.87
C ASP A 182 -3.02 9.92 7.19
N HIS A 183 -2.67 9.08 6.20
CA HIS A 183 -3.62 8.27 5.44
C HIS A 183 -3.07 6.87 5.23
N ILE A 184 -3.95 5.87 5.29
CA ILE A 184 -3.63 4.49 4.91
C ILE A 184 -4.53 4.10 3.75
N ILE A 185 -3.94 3.60 2.66
CA ILE A 185 -4.65 2.98 1.54
C ILE A 185 -4.35 1.50 1.62
N THR A 186 -5.38 0.68 1.78
CA THR A 186 -5.23 -0.77 1.79
C THR A 186 -6.37 -1.46 1.06
N MET A 187 -6.14 -2.71 0.65
CA MET A 187 -7.18 -3.56 0.09
C MET A 187 -7.52 -4.65 1.09
N ASP A 188 -8.75 -4.65 1.57
CA ASP A 188 -9.24 -5.72 2.43
C ASP A 188 -9.71 -6.91 1.57
N LEU A 189 -9.09 -8.06 1.79
CA LEU A 189 -9.40 -9.32 1.13
C LEU A 189 -10.20 -10.28 2.04
N HIS A 190 -10.48 -9.88 3.28
CA HIS A 190 -11.12 -10.72 4.31
C HIS A 190 -12.59 -10.35 4.55
N ALA A 191 -13.01 -9.11 4.28
CA ALA A 191 -14.42 -8.74 4.26
C ALA A 191 -15.13 -9.31 3.02
N SER A 192 -16.39 -9.73 3.17
CA SER A 192 -17.23 -10.20 2.05
C SER A 192 -17.51 -9.13 0.98
N GLN A 193 -17.07 -7.90 1.22
CA GLN A 193 -16.98 -6.79 0.28
C GLN A 193 -15.56 -6.25 0.30
N ILE A 194 -14.98 -5.99 -0.87
CA ILE A 194 -13.76 -5.20 -0.99
C ILE A 194 -14.11 -3.79 -0.51
N GLN A 195 -13.72 -3.45 0.72
CA GLN A 195 -13.96 -2.14 1.31
C GLN A 195 -12.62 -1.48 1.60
N VAL A 196 -12.44 -0.27 1.05
CA VAL A 196 -11.26 0.54 1.31
C VAL A 196 -11.38 1.14 2.69
N PHE A 197 -10.46 0.81 3.59
CA PHE A 197 -10.31 1.53 4.84
C PHE A 197 -9.31 2.66 4.65
N THR A 198 -9.82 3.87 4.40
CA THR A 198 -9.03 5.08 4.61
C THR A 198 -9.14 5.45 6.09
N PHE A 199 -8.14 5.08 6.88
CA PHE A 199 -8.03 5.60 8.23
C PHE A 199 -7.54 7.06 8.14
N PHE A 200 -8.44 8.00 8.43
CA PHE A 200 -8.05 9.36 8.80
C PHE A 200 -7.81 9.33 10.30
N PHE A 201 -6.56 9.48 10.72
CA PHE A 201 -6.26 9.73 12.12
C PHE A 201 -6.41 11.25 12.33
N TYR A 202 -7.52 11.65 12.95
CA TYR A 202 -7.79 13.03 13.35
C TYR A 202 -7.20 13.32 14.72
#